data_AF-A0A7G2D9U1-F1
#
_entry.id   AF-A0A7G2D9U1-F1
#
_cell.length_a   1.000
_cell.length_b   1.000
_cell.length_c   1.000
_cell.angle_alpha   90.00
_cell.angle_beta   90.00
_cell.angle_gamma   90.00
#
_symmetry.space_group_name_H-M   'P 1'
#
loop_
_entity.id
_entity.type
_entity.pdbx_description
1 polymer ?
#
loop_
_entity_poly.entity_id
_entity_poly.type
_entity_poly.pdbx_seq_one_letter_code
_entity_poly.pdbx_strand_id
1 'polypeptide(L)'
;MRAWEKGVIMGARVIVFLGLISALSYGKTDQIYAAVTGFVSLFVPSFVRWVYSKPSRKIWPWVSPFYNDSIYALFAIFMAAHITFLNVPFLQLDLYNQFWKGADIPSHYLGGLVTWVIFNEVVLESSRTYNLHWSSLRIVSISLLALVLVGVAWEFFEVALQPDMPWLYESLRNKTQDVVMELLGFGTGILMVFKLEYPYSMKKPLENAPVGFGTTSVDILPQPDHVKE
;
A
#
# COMPACT_ATOMS: atom_id res chain seq x y z
N MET A 1 -5.80 -12.53 -12.49
CA MET A 1 -5.64 -13.09 -11.14
C MET A 1 -5.28 -14.56 -11.18
N ARG A 2 -4.20 -14.94 -10.49
CA ARG A 2 -3.82 -16.34 -10.26
C ARG A 2 -4.70 -16.95 -9.16
N ALA A 3 -4.89 -18.27 -9.17
CA ALA A 3 -5.79 -18.94 -8.21
C ALA A 3 -5.38 -18.72 -6.74
N TRP A 4 -4.08 -18.70 -6.45
CA TRP A 4 -3.57 -18.48 -5.10
C TRP A 4 -3.76 -17.04 -4.61
N GLU A 5 -3.63 -16.03 -5.48
CA GLU A 5 -3.88 -14.62 -5.13
C GLU A 5 -5.34 -14.44 -4.70
N LYS A 6 -6.27 -15.06 -5.45
CA LYS A 6 -7.69 -15.09 -5.10
C LYS A 6 -7.93 -15.76 -3.74
N GLY A 7 -7.24 -16.87 -3.49
CA GLY A 7 -7.29 -17.58 -2.20
C GLY A 7 -6.81 -16.72 -1.05
N VAL A 8 -5.66 -16.04 -1.21
CA VAL A 8 -5.10 -15.11 -0.21
C VAL A 8 -6.04 -13.96 0.07
N ILE A 9 -6.56 -13.29 -0.97
CA ILE A 9 -7.49 -12.16 -0.82
C ILE A 9 -8.77 -12.60 -0.11
N MET A 10 -9.34 -13.74 -0.49
CA MET A 10 -10.55 -14.25 0.16
C MET A 10 -10.29 -14.64 1.60
N GLY A 11 -9.18 -15.31 1.88
CA GLY A 11 -8.76 -15.68 3.24
C GLY A 11 -8.59 -14.45 4.12
N ALA A 12 -7.89 -13.41 3.63
CA ALA A 12 -7.73 -12.14 4.33
C ALA A 12 -9.08 -11.50 4.67
N ARG A 13 -10.02 -11.44 3.71
CA ARG A 13 -11.37 -10.92 3.96
C ARG A 13 -12.10 -11.69 5.05
N VAL A 14 -12.02 -13.03 5.04
CA VAL A 14 -12.64 -13.87 6.08
C VAL A 14 -12.01 -13.62 7.43
N ILE A 15 -10.67 -13.58 7.53
CA ILE A 15 -9.95 -13.33 8.78
C ILE A 15 -10.33 -11.97 9.37
N VAL A 16 -10.29 -10.91 8.55
CA VAL A 16 -10.63 -9.55 9.01
C VAL A 16 -12.11 -9.44 9.37
N PHE A 17 -13.00 -10.13 8.65
CA PHE A 17 -14.43 -10.18 8.99
C PHE A 17 -14.67 -10.87 10.34
N LEU A 18 -13.98 -11.98 10.62
CA LEU A 18 -14.03 -12.64 11.93
C LEU A 18 -13.48 -11.72 13.03
N GLY A 19 -12.40 -10.98 12.74
CA GLY A 19 -11.89 -9.93 13.62
C GLY A 19 -12.94 -8.86 13.92
N LEU A 20 -13.69 -8.40 12.91
CA LEU A 20 -14.78 -7.45 13.10
C LEU A 20 -15.92 -8.01 13.98
N ILE A 21 -16.36 -9.25 13.77
CA ILE A 21 -17.35 -9.90 14.63
C ILE A 21 -16.84 -9.96 16.08
N SER A 22 -15.58 -10.32 16.27
CA SER A 22 -14.91 -10.35 17.56
C SER A 22 -14.93 -8.97 18.21
N ALA A 23 -14.51 -7.91 17.51
CA ALA A 23 -14.50 -6.54 18.01
C ALA A 23 -15.91 -6.06 18.43
N LEU A 24 -16.92 -6.34 17.60
CA LEU A 24 -18.32 -5.99 17.88
C LEU A 24 -18.86 -6.73 19.11
N SER A 25 -18.51 -8.02 19.26
CA SER A 25 -18.95 -8.83 20.40
C SER A 25 -18.38 -8.33 21.73
N TYR A 26 -17.19 -7.74 21.70
CA TYR A 26 -16.51 -7.21 22.88
C TYR A 26 -16.74 -5.73 23.13
N GLY A 27 -17.27 -4.99 22.15
CA GLY A 27 -17.69 -3.59 22.32
C GLY A 27 -16.54 -2.58 22.47
N LYS A 28 -15.30 -2.93 22.11
CA LYS A 28 -14.17 -2.00 22.11
C LYS A 28 -14.20 -1.12 20.86
N THR A 29 -14.55 0.14 21.05
CA THR A 29 -14.79 1.11 19.96
C THR A 29 -13.59 1.30 19.04
N ASP A 30 -12.38 1.41 19.58
CA ASP A 30 -11.12 1.52 18.84
C ASP A 30 -10.87 0.30 17.92
N GLN A 31 -11.05 -0.91 18.46
CA GLN A 31 -10.90 -2.15 17.70
C GLN A 31 -11.98 -2.30 16.62
N ILE A 32 -13.21 -1.84 16.89
CA ILE A 32 -14.30 -1.82 15.90
C ILE A 32 -13.93 -0.89 14.75
N TYR A 33 -13.45 0.33 15.02
CA TYR A 33 -13.05 1.27 13.96
C TYR A 33 -11.91 0.72 13.11
N ALA A 34 -10.88 0.14 13.74
CA ALA A 34 -9.78 -0.49 13.02
C ALA A 34 -10.26 -1.65 12.15
N ALA A 35 -11.07 -2.57 12.70
CA ALA A 35 -11.57 -3.73 11.97
C ALA A 35 -12.52 -3.35 10.82
N VAL A 36 -13.42 -2.37 11.02
CA VAL A 36 -14.29 -1.84 9.96
C VAL A 36 -13.45 -1.21 8.85
N THR A 37 -12.52 -0.31 9.21
CA THR A 37 -11.66 0.38 8.24
C THR A 37 -10.83 -0.62 7.45
N GLY A 38 -10.24 -1.61 8.12
CA GLY A 38 -9.44 -2.62 7.45
C GLY A 38 -10.28 -3.53 6.55
N PHE A 39 -11.49 -3.89 6.99
CA PHE A 39 -12.41 -4.70 6.18
C PHE A 39 -12.86 -3.94 4.93
N VAL A 40 -13.29 -2.68 5.06
CA VAL A 40 -13.67 -1.84 3.92
C VAL A 40 -12.49 -1.63 2.97
N SER A 41 -11.29 -1.40 3.50
CA SER A 41 -10.08 -1.19 2.70
C SER A 41 -9.77 -2.40 1.80
N LEU A 42 -10.04 -3.62 2.27
CA LEU A 42 -9.92 -4.83 1.44
C LEU A 42 -10.86 -4.83 0.22
N PHE A 43 -11.84 -3.95 0.09
CA PHE A 43 -12.69 -3.86 -1.11
C PHE A 43 -12.34 -2.67 -2.01
N VAL A 44 -11.44 -1.77 -1.58
CA VAL A 44 -11.05 -0.58 -2.36
C VAL A 44 -10.59 -0.93 -3.78
N PRO A 45 -9.73 -1.95 -4.02
CA PRO A 45 -9.35 -2.29 -5.39
C PRO A 45 -10.54 -2.72 -6.26
N SER A 46 -11.53 -3.42 -5.68
CA SER A 46 -12.74 -3.82 -6.39
C SER A 46 -13.62 -2.61 -6.71
N PHE A 47 -13.75 -1.68 -5.76
CA PHE A 47 -14.48 -0.43 -5.94
C PHE A 47 -13.84 0.47 -7.00
N VAL A 48 -12.52 0.67 -6.95
CA VAL A 48 -11.78 1.46 -7.95
C VAL A 48 -11.96 0.88 -9.34
N ARG A 49 -11.84 -0.45 -9.50
CA ARG A 49 -12.07 -1.13 -10.79
C ARG A 49 -13.50 -0.97 -11.30
N TRP A 50 -14.47 -0.89 -10.40
CA TRP A 50 -15.87 -0.67 -10.76
C TRP A 50 -16.10 0.79 -11.21
N VAL A 51 -15.64 1.77 -10.44
CA VAL A 51 -15.76 3.20 -10.76
C VAL A 51 -15.01 3.55 -12.05
N TYR A 52 -13.79 3.02 -12.20
CA TYR A 52 -12.91 3.30 -13.34
C TYR A 52 -12.79 2.09 -14.27
N SER A 53 -13.89 1.42 -14.63
CA SER A 53 -13.84 0.20 -15.47
C SER A 53 -12.98 0.29 -16.75
N LYS A 54 -12.82 1.50 -17.31
CA LYS A 54 -11.91 1.82 -18.41
C LYS A 54 -11.13 3.09 -18.07
N PRO A 55 -10.03 3.01 -17.30
CA PRO A 55 -9.31 4.19 -16.85
C PRO A 55 -8.65 4.89 -18.04
N SER A 56 -8.71 6.22 -18.08
CA SER A 56 -8.00 7.00 -19.10
C SER A 56 -6.49 6.96 -18.87
N ARG A 57 -5.72 7.20 -19.93
CA ARG A 57 -4.24 7.22 -19.85
C ARG A 57 -3.72 8.23 -18.82
N LYS A 58 -4.40 9.38 -18.64
CA LYS A 58 -3.99 10.43 -17.69
C LYS A 58 -4.10 9.97 -16.23
N ILE A 59 -5.12 9.21 -15.88
CA ILE A 59 -5.32 8.72 -14.51
C ILE A 59 -4.64 7.38 -14.25
N TRP A 60 -4.28 6.66 -15.32
CA TRP A 60 -3.75 5.30 -15.26
C TRP A 60 -2.64 5.12 -14.22
N PRO A 61 -1.59 5.95 -14.16
CA PRO A 61 -0.52 5.76 -13.17
C PRO A 61 -1.01 5.74 -11.72
N TRP A 62 -2.05 6.50 -11.40
CA TRP A 62 -2.56 6.63 -10.03
C TRP A 62 -3.49 5.47 -9.66
N VAL A 63 -4.18 4.91 -10.65
CA VAL A 63 -5.12 3.82 -10.41
C VAL A 63 -4.53 2.44 -10.69
N SER A 64 -3.40 2.36 -11.41
CA SER A 64 -2.77 1.10 -11.82
C SER A 64 -2.51 0.11 -10.68
N PRO A 65 -2.13 0.52 -9.44
CA PRO A 65 -1.96 -0.42 -8.34
C PRO A 65 -3.22 -1.21 -8.00
N PHE A 66 -4.39 -0.60 -8.20
CA PHE A 66 -5.66 -1.27 -7.97
C PHE A 66 -5.99 -2.30 -9.04
N TYR A 67 -5.39 -2.24 -10.24
CA TYR A 67 -5.55 -3.23 -11.32
C TYR A 67 -4.50 -4.35 -11.25
N ASN A 68 -3.52 -4.23 -10.37
CA ASN A 68 -2.51 -5.26 -10.14
C ASN A 68 -2.98 -6.24 -9.03
N ASP A 69 -3.41 -7.43 -9.44
CA ASP A 69 -3.87 -8.47 -8.51
C ASP A 69 -2.78 -8.93 -7.53
N SER A 70 -1.51 -8.87 -7.93
CA SER A 70 -0.36 -9.23 -7.11
C SER A 70 -0.11 -8.20 -6.00
N ILE A 71 -0.24 -6.90 -6.30
CA ILE A 71 -0.22 -5.85 -5.26
C ILE A 71 -1.39 -6.04 -4.32
N TYR A 72 -2.58 -6.33 -4.86
CA TYR A 72 -3.75 -6.54 -4.03
C TYR A 72 -3.58 -7.76 -3.10
N ALA A 73 -2.95 -8.84 -3.54
CA ALA A 73 -2.61 -9.96 -2.68
C ALA A 73 -1.66 -9.56 -1.54
N LEU A 74 -0.62 -8.76 -1.82
CA LEU A 74 0.29 -8.24 -0.79
C LEU A 74 -0.43 -7.32 0.20
N PHE A 75 -1.24 -6.40 -0.30
CA PHE A 75 -2.08 -5.53 0.52
C PHE A 75 -3.03 -6.36 1.41
N ALA A 76 -3.63 -7.42 0.88
CA ALA A 76 -4.51 -8.29 1.64
C ALA A 76 -3.77 -9.03 2.77
N ILE A 77 -2.53 -9.48 2.53
CA ILE A 77 -1.68 -10.08 3.57
C ILE A 77 -1.37 -9.06 4.66
N PHE A 78 -0.94 -7.85 4.27
CA PHE A 78 -0.67 -6.75 5.20
C PHE A 78 -1.90 -6.46 6.06
N MET A 79 -3.07 -6.24 5.46
CA MET A 79 -4.30 -5.93 6.18
C MET A 79 -4.72 -7.05 7.12
N ALA A 80 -4.63 -8.31 6.69
CA ALA A 80 -4.96 -9.44 7.54
C ALA A 80 -4.04 -9.51 8.76
N ALA A 81 -2.72 -9.34 8.58
CA ALA A 81 -1.76 -9.32 9.67
C ALA A 81 -2.00 -8.14 10.61
N HIS A 82 -2.06 -6.93 10.07
CA HIS A 82 -2.23 -5.68 10.81
C HIS A 82 -3.48 -5.69 11.71
N ILE A 83 -4.65 -6.02 11.13
CA ILE A 83 -5.90 -6.06 11.90
C ILE A 83 -5.90 -7.20 12.92
N THR A 84 -5.33 -8.36 12.59
CA THR A 84 -5.26 -9.48 13.53
C THR A 84 -4.36 -9.17 14.72
N PHE A 85 -3.29 -8.40 14.53
CA PHE A 85 -2.43 -7.98 15.65
C PHE A 85 -3.10 -6.95 16.56
N LEU A 86 -3.90 -6.04 16.00
CA LEU A 86 -4.71 -5.08 16.78
C LEU A 86 -5.85 -5.77 17.54
N ASN A 87 -6.37 -6.87 17.00
CA ASN A 87 -7.49 -7.59 17.59
C ASN A 87 -7.44 -9.07 17.18
N VAL A 88 -6.80 -9.88 18.02
CA VAL A 88 -6.76 -11.33 17.80
C VAL A 88 -8.17 -11.88 17.96
N PRO A 89 -8.77 -12.47 16.91
CA PRO A 89 -10.16 -12.89 16.94
C PRO A 89 -10.44 -13.84 18.11
N PHE A 90 -11.51 -13.56 18.85
CA PHE A 90 -12.04 -14.36 19.95
C PHE A 90 -11.14 -14.51 21.19
N LEU A 91 -9.96 -13.89 21.21
CA LEU A 91 -9.04 -13.94 22.35
C LEU A 91 -8.96 -12.63 23.13
N GLN A 92 -9.58 -11.54 22.63
CA GLN A 92 -9.54 -10.20 23.24
C GLN A 92 -8.11 -9.65 23.45
N LEU A 93 -7.13 -10.19 22.74
CA LEU A 93 -5.75 -9.76 22.83
C LEU A 93 -5.47 -8.70 21.78
N ASP A 94 -5.18 -7.50 22.27
CA ASP A 94 -4.50 -6.47 21.49
C ASP A 94 -3.00 -6.74 21.59
N LEU A 95 -2.46 -7.47 20.61
CA LEU A 95 -1.04 -7.74 20.56
C LEU A 95 -0.27 -6.45 20.30
N TYR A 96 -0.83 -5.52 19.54
CA TYR A 96 -0.22 -4.25 19.15
C TYR A 96 0.11 -3.37 20.36
N ASN A 97 -0.90 -2.96 21.13
CA ASN A 97 -0.74 -1.92 22.14
C ASN A 97 -0.57 -2.49 23.56
N GLN A 98 -1.10 -3.69 23.83
CA GLN A 98 -1.27 -4.17 25.20
C GLN A 98 -0.38 -5.36 25.56
N PHE A 99 -0.34 -6.39 24.72
CA PHE A 99 0.25 -7.68 25.11
C PHE A 99 1.64 -7.94 24.53
N TRP A 100 1.87 -7.62 23.26
CA TRP A 100 3.15 -7.83 22.61
C TRP A 100 3.55 -6.55 21.89
N LYS A 101 4.05 -5.56 22.63
CA LYS A 101 4.47 -4.22 22.16
C LYS A 101 5.53 -4.19 21.03
N GLY A 102 5.85 -5.34 20.43
CA GLY A 102 6.62 -5.48 19.19
C GLY A 102 5.83 -6.13 18.04
N ALA A 103 4.52 -6.39 18.18
CA ALA A 103 3.65 -6.85 17.09
C ALA A 103 3.45 -5.77 16.01
N ASP A 104 3.78 -4.53 16.36
CA ASP A 104 3.87 -3.38 15.48
C ASP A 104 5.01 -3.52 14.44
N ILE A 105 6.11 -4.20 14.82
CA ILE A 105 7.30 -4.41 13.97
C ILE A 105 6.94 -5.15 12.66
N PRO A 106 6.30 -6.34 12.69
CA PRO A 106 5.85 -7.00 11.46
C PRO A 106 4.84 -6.18 10.66
N SER A 107 4.01 -5.38 11.34
CA SER A 107 3.02 -4.52 10.70
C SER A 107 3.69 -3.43 9.86
N HIS A 108 4.58 -2.62 10.44
CA HIS A 108 5.34 -1.61 9.69
C HIS A 108 6.24 -2.20 8.62
N TYR A 109 6.81 -3.38 8.85
CA TYR A 109 7.57 -4.07 7.81
C TYR A 109 6.70 -4.40 6.58
N LEU A 110 5.53 -5.00 6.80
CA LEU A 110 4.60 -5.32 5.71
C LEU A 110 4.00 -4.04 5.09
N GLY A 111 3.75 -3.02 5.91
CA GLY A 111 3.29 -1.70 5.49
C GLY A 111 4.28 -1.02 4.56
N GLY A 112 5.56 -0.94 4.93
CA GLY A 112 6.61 -0.37 4.09
C GLY A 112 6.81 -1.13 2.78
N LEU A 113 6.73 -2.47 2.83
CA LEU A 113 6.74 -3.30 1.62
C LEU A 113 5.60 -2.95 0.66
N VAL A 114 4.36 -3.01 1.14
CA VAL A 114 3.14 -2.77 0.33
C VAL A 114 3.07 -1.33 -0.19
N THR A 115 3.31 -0.36 0.69
CA THR A 115 3.27 1.06 0.34
C THR A 115 4.31 1.39 -0.71
N TRP A 116 5.53 0.85 -0.56
CA TRP A 116 6.55 1.07 -1.57
C TRP A 116 6.22 0.44 -2.92
N VAL A 117 5.73 -0.82 -2.97
CA VAL A 117 5.39 -1.43 -4.28
C VAL A 117 4.27 -0.65 -4.98
N ILE A 118 3.33 -0.07 -4.21
CA ILE A 118 2.31 0.83 -4.75
C ILE A 118 2.97 2.08 -5.33
N PHE A 119 3.79 2.80 -4.57
CA PHE A 119 4.44 4.02 -5.05
C PHE A 119 5.37 3.75 -6.24
N ASN A 120 6.13 2.68 -6.19
CA ASN A 120 7.01 2.32 -7.29
C ASN A 120 6.22 1.97 -8.56
N GLU A 121 5.07 1.29 -8.47
CA GLU A 121 4.20 1.08 -9.63
C GLU A 121 3.61 2.40 -10.17
N VAL A 122 3.15 3.30 -9.31
CA VAL A 122 2.66 4.63 -9.73
C VAL A 122 3.73 5.41 -10.48
N VAL A 123 4.97 5.43 -9.95
CA VAL A 123 6.10 6.14 -10.57
C VAL A 123 6.53 5.46 -11.87
N LEU A 124 6.54 4.12 -11.91
CA LEU A 124 6.85 3.33 -13.11
C LEU A 124 5.83 3.58 -14.22
N GLU A 125 4.54 3.48 -13.90
CA GLU A 125 3.46 3.71 -14.85
C GLU A 125 3.40 5.18 -15.27
N SER A 126 3.79 6.13 -14.41
CA SER A 126 3.97 7.53 -14.80
C SER A 126 5.07 7.68 -15.84
N SER A 127 6.24 7.07 -15.60
CA SER A 127 7.36 7.08 -16.55
C SER A 127 6.97 6.54 -17.93
N ARG A 128 6.21 5.43 -17.96
CA ARG A 128 5.70 4.80 -19.18
C ARG A 128 4.62 5.65 -19.85
N THR A 129 3.65 6.12 -19.07
CA THR A 129 2.49 6.87 -19.55
C THR A 129 2.90 8.18 -20.21
N TYR A 130 3.84 8.90 -19.59
CA TYR A 130 4.27 10.23 -20.03
C TYR A 130 5.56 10.19 -20.86
N ASN A 131 6.04 9.01 -21.27
CA ASN A 131 7.28 8.83 -22.06
C ASN A 131 8.50 9.54 -21.43
N LEU A 132 8.63 9.49 -20.11
CA LEU A 132 9.71 10.18 -19.39
C LEU A 132 11.03 9.39 -19.41
N HIS A 133 10.98 8.11 -19.79
CA HIS A 133 12.12 7.21 -19.91
C HIS A 133 13.03 7.19 -18.66
N TRP A 134 12.43 7.26 -17.47
CA TRP A 134 13.20 7.22 -16.22
C TRP A 134 13.91 5.88 -16.04
N SER A 135 15.17 5.93 -15.63
CA SER A 135 15.93 4.75 -15.26
C SER A 135 15.35 4.09 -14.01
N SER A 136 15.61 2.79 -13.84
CA SER A 136 15.16 2.03 -12.66
C SER A 136 15.62 2.68 -11.35
N LEU A 137 16.85 3.20 -11.31
CA LEU A 137 17.37 3.90 -10.13
C LEU A 137 16.52 5.14 -9.80
N ARG A 138 16.18 5.96 -10.81
CA ARG A 138 15.34 7.15 -10.60
C ARG A 138 13.94 6.79 -10.10
N ILE A 139 13.33 5.73 -10.64
CA ILE A 139 12.02 5.24 -10.20
C ILE A 139 12.07 4.79 -8.73
N VAL A 140 13.10 4.03 -8.37
CA VAL A 140 13.32 3.58 -6.97
C VAL A 140 13.56 4.77 -6.05
N SER A 141 14.37 5.75 -6.45
CA SER A 141 14.65 6.93 -5.62
C SER A 141 13.41 7.78 -5.36
N ILE A 142 12.57 8.02 -6.38
CA ILE A 142 11.34 8.81 -6.22
C ILE A 142 10.34 8.07 -5.33
N SER A 143 10.16 6.77 -5.55
CA SER A 143 9.24 5.95 -4.74
C SER A 143 9.72 5.77 -3.29
N LEU A 144 11.03 5.65 -3.07
CA LEU A 144 11.62 5.66 -1.72
C LEU A 144 11.39 7.00 -1.02
N LEU A 145 11.61 8.13 -1.73
CA LEU A 145 11.34 9.44 -1.15
C LEU A 145 9.86 9.58 -0.77
N ALA A 146 8.93 9.12 -1.61
CA ALA A 146 7.50 9.10 -1.30
C ALA A 146 7.20 8.25 -0.07
N LEU A 147 7.81 7.07 0.05
CA LEU A 147 7.67 6.21 1.24
C LEU A 147 8.14 6.93 2.50
N VAL A 148 9.35 7.49 2.48
CA VAL A 148 9.92 8.19 3.64
C VAL A 148 9.06 9.38 4.05
N LEU A 149 8.58 10.17 3.08
CA LEU A 149 7.71 11.31 3.38
C LEU A 149 6.39 10.87 4.01
N VAL A 150 5.77 9.81 3.49
CA VAL A 150 4.49 9.31 4.00
C VAL A 150 4.68 8.63 5.36
N GLY A 151 5.70 7.79 5.54
CA GLY A 151 5.99 7.14 6.83
C GLY A 151 6.30 8.15 7.92
N VAL A 152 7.20 9.11 7.66
CA VAL A 152 7.51 10.18 8.63
C VAL A 152 6.29 11.05 8.91
N ALA A 153 5.51 11.41 7.88
CA ALA A 153 4.29 12.18 8.09
C ALA A 153 3.26 11.40 8.92
N TRP A 154 3.11 10.10 8.68
CA TRP A 154 2.23 9.22 9.44
C TRP A 154 2.61 9.21 10.92
N GLU A 155 3.88 8.95 11.25
CA GLU A 155 4.33 8.96 12.65
C GLU A 155 4.15 10.33 13.32
N PHE A 156 4.36 11.42 12.57
CA PHE A 156 4.09 12.77 13.06
C PHE A 156 2.61 12.99 13.36
N PHE A 157 1.72 12.54 12.47
CA PHE A 157 0.27 12.63 12.70
C PHE A 157 -0.17 11.79 13.89
N GLU A 158 0.36 10.59 14.07
CA GLU A 158 0.04 9.77 15.24
C GLU A 158 0.44 10.46 16.54
N VAL A 159 1.67 10.99 16.63
CA VAL A 159 2.13 11.74 17.80
C VAL A 159 1.26 12.98 18.06
N ALA A 160 0.89 13.71 17.00
CA ALA A 160 0.03 14.88 17.11
C ALA A 160 -1.39 14.55 17.61
N LEU A 161 -1.89 13.35 17.32
CA LEU A 161 -3.23 12.86 17.69
C LEU A 161 -3.26 12.07 19.01
N GLN A 162 -2.11 11.77 19.61
CA GLN A 162 -2.03 11.08 20.92
C GLN A 162 -2.88 11.71 22.04
N PRO A 163 -3.05 13.05 22.15
CA PRO A 163 -3.91 13.63 23.17
C PRO A 163 -5.38 13.19 23.06
N ASP A 164 -5.85 12.95 21.83
CA ASP A 164 -7.21 12.51 21.53
C ASP A 164 -7.33 10.97 21.44
N MET A 165 -6.18 10.28 21.36
CA MET A 165 -6.07 8.82 21.26
C MET A 165 -5.02 8.27 22.24
N PRO A 166 -5.25 8.34 23.56
CA PRO A 166 -4.26 7.99 24.57
C PRO A 166 -3.81 6.52 24.55
N TRP A 167 -4.55 5.64 23.86
CA TRP A 167 -4.16 4.25 23.62
C TRP A 167 -3.04 4.10 22.57
N LEU A 168 -2.74 5.14 21.78
CA LEU A 168 -1.63 5.21 20.82
C LEU A 168 -0.37 5.86 21.42
N TYR A 169 -0.30 6.01 22.75
CA TYR A 169 0.87 6.63 23.37
C TYR A 169 2.09 5.72 23.26
N GLU A 170 3.04 6.15 22.44
CA GLU A 170 4.26 5.42 22.16
C GLU A 170 5.50 6.28 22.31
N SER A 171 6.61 5.65 22.67
CA SER A 171 7.89 6.35 22.81
C SER A 171 8.46 6.72 21.43
N LEU A 172 9.24 7.80 21.36
CA LEU A 172 9.99 8.17 20.14
C LEU A 172 10.89 7.04 19.61
N ARG A 173 11.34 6.14 20.50
CA ARG A 173 12.13 4.97 20.12
C ARG A 173 11.30 3.96 19.32
N ASN A 174 10.03 3.75 19.67
CA ASN A 174 9.13 2.87 18.91
C ASN A 174 8.90 3.47 17.52
N LYS A 175 8.54 4.76 17.47
CA LYS A 175 8.37 5.49 16.21
C LYS A 175 9.57 5.43 15.28
N THR A 176 10.79 5.50 15.84
CA THR A 176 12.02 5.31 15.06
C THR A 176 12.17 3.88 14.54
N GLN A 177 11.83 2.89 15.35
CA GLN A 177 11.84 1.47 14.97
C GLN A 177 10.83 1.22 13.83
N ASP A 178 9.66 1.84 13.87
CA ASP A 178 8.60 1.68 12.88
C ASP A 178 9.07 2.15 11.49
N VAL A 179 9.65 3.35 11.42
CA VAL A 179 10.29 3.87 10.20
C VAL A 179 11.41 2.93 9.72
N VAL A 180 12.23 2.38 10.62
CA VAL A 180 13.27 1.41 10.26
C VAL A 180 12.65 0.14 9.66
N MET A 181 11.56 -0.36 10.25
CA MET A 181 10.88 -1.55 9.74
C MET A 181 10.25 -1.30 8.38
N GLU A 182 9.69 -0.13 8.13
CA GLU A 182 9.20 0.26 6.80
C GLU A 182 10.31 0.24 5.75
N LEU A 183 11.50 0.77 6.08
CA LEU A 183 12.66 0.75 5.20
C LEU A 183 13.18 -0.68 4.94
N LEU A 184 13.09 -1.58 5.93
CA LEU A 184 13.41 -2.99 5.72
C LEU A 184 12.38 -3.67 4.80
N GLY A 185 11.10 -3.35 4.96
CA GLY A 185 10.02 -3.79 4.06
C GLY A 185 10.25 -3.33 2.62
N PHE A 186 10.63 -2.06 2.44
CA PHE A 186 11.09 -1.50 1.16
C PHE A 186 12.24 -2.30 0.54
N GLY A 187 13.26 -2.65 1.34
CA GLY A 187 14.40 -3.46 0.87
C GLY A 187 13.94 -4.80 0.30
N THR A 188 13.00 -5.46 0.96
CA THR A 188 12.36 -6.68 0.44
C THR A 188 11.56 -6.43 -0.83
N GLY A 189 10.86 -5.30 -0.91
CA GLY A 189 10.16 -4.87 -2.12
C GLY A 189 11.09 -4.78 -3.33
N ILE A 190 12.27 -4.17 -3.17
CA ILE A 190 13.28 -4.11 -4.23
C ILE A 190 13.64 -5.53 -4.70
N LEU A 191 13.95 -6.43 -3.76
CA LEU A 191 14.31 -7.80 -4.09
C LEU A 191 13.20 -8.50 -4.87
N MET A 192 11.94 -8.35 -4.43
CA MET A 192 10.80 -8.96 -5.10
C MET A 192 10.62 -8.41 -6.52
N VAL A 193 10.64 -7.09 -6.70
CA VAL A 193 10.38 -6.45 -7.99
C VAL A 193 11.51 -6.70 -9.00
N PHE A 194 12.77 -6.62 -8.57
CA PHE A 194 13.91 -6.73 -9.48
C PHE A 194 14.38 -8.17 -9.72
N LYS A 195 14.28 -9.04 -8.71
CA LYS A 195 14.76 -10.42 -8.80
C LYS A 195 13.64 -11.40 -9.13
N LEU A 196 12.45 -11.21 -8.55
CA LEU A 196 11.32 -12.12 -8.71
C LEU A 196 10.29 -11.63 -9.75
N GLU A 197 10.43 -10.40 -10.25
CA GLU A 197 9.46 -9.72 -11.12
C GLU A 197 8.02 -9.78 -10.54
N TYR A 198 7.91 -9.67 -9.21
CA TYR A 198 6.66 -9.69 -8.47
C TYR A 198 6.62 -8.50 -7.49
N PRO A 199 5.50 -7.77 -7.34
CA PRO A 199 4.19 -8.01 -7.94
C PRO A 199 4.06 -7.60 -9.43
N TYR A 200 5.06 -6.92 -9.99
CA TYR A 200 5.12 -6.51 -11.39
C TYR A 200 6.56 -6.53 -11.91
N SER A 201 6.71 -6.37 -13.22
CA SER A 201 8.00 -6.25 -13.89
C SER A 201 8.35 -4.79 -14.17
N MET A 202 9.57 -4.38 -13.84
CA MET A 202 10.12 -3.08 -14.23
C MET A 202 10.23 -2.90 -15.75
N LYS A 203 10.24 -4.01 -16.51
CA LYS A 203 10.43 -4.01 -17.97
C LYS A 203 9.12 -4.10 -18.74
N LYS A 204 8.19 -4.94 -18.28
CA LYS A 204 6.95 -5.23 -19.00
C LYS A 204 5.78 -4.38 -18.48
N PRO A 205 4.94 -3.81 -19.35
CA PRO A 205 3.71 -3.14 -18.94
C PRO A 205 2.74 -4.14 -18.32
N LEU A 206 1.82 -3.64 -17.49
CA LEU A 206 0.69 -4.44 -17.02
C LEU A 206 -0.19 -4.87 -18.20
N GLU A 207 -0.69 -6.10 -18.17
CA GLU A 207 -1.54 -6.64 -19.24
C GLU A 207 -2.82 -5.82 -19.46
N ASN A 208 -3.35 -5.20 -18.40
CA ASN A 208 -4.58 -4.41 -18.43
C ASN A 208 -4.35 -2.91 -18.66
N ALA A 209 -3.12 -2.51 -19.00
CA ALA A 209 -2.82 -1.11 -19.23
C ALA A 209 -3.52 -0.61 -20.50
N PRO A 210 -4.02 0.65 -20.54
CA PRO A 210 -4.75 1.17 -21.70
C PRO A 210 -3.97 1.01 -23.01
N VAL A 211 -4.61 0.43 -24.04
CA VAL A 211 -3.98 0.16 -25.35
C VAL A 211 -3.59 1.48 -26.02
N GLY A 212 -2.30 1.81 -25.96
CA GLY A 212 -1.76 3.05 -26.52
C GLY A 212 -0.29 3.33 -26.15
N PHE A 213 0.47 2.32 -25.71
CA PHE A 213 1.89 2.45 -25.34
C PHE A 213 2.85 2.60 -26.54
N GLY A 214 2.31 2.86 -27.73
CA GLY A 214 3.04 3.13 -28.96
C GLY A 214 2.52 4.39 -29.67
N THR A 215 3.39 5.40 -29.77
CA THR A 215 3.32 6.52 -30.73
C THR A 215 2.18 7.54 -30.67
N THR A 216 1.52 7.75 -29.54
CA THR A 216 0.84 9.04 -29.35
C THR A 216 1.24 9.66 -28.02
N SER A 217 1.64 10.93 -28.08
CA SER A 217 1.73 11.80 -26.93
C SER A 217 0.40 11.73 -26.17
N VAL A 218 0.46 11.64 -24.84
CA VAL A 218 -0.71 12.03 -24.04
C VAL A 218 -1.04 13.45 -24.48
N ASP A 219 -2.21 13.61 -25.10
CA ASP A 219 -2.78 14.83 -25.67
C ASP A 219 -1.96 16.10 -25.40
N ILE A 220 -1.29 16.58 -26.46
CA ILE A 220 -0.74 17.93 -26.67
C ILE A 220 -0.91 18.82 -25.42
N LEU A 221 -0.01 18.66 -24.45
CA LEU A 221 0.30 19.77 -23.56
C LEU A 221 1.08 20.76 -24.43
N PRO A 222 0.66 22.04 -24.55
CA PRO A 222 1.45 23.03 -25.26
C PRO A 222 2.82 23.08 -24.57
N GLN A 223 3.86 22.60 -25.27
CA GLN A 223 5.21 22.83 -24.79
C GLN A 223 5.44 24.34 -24.88
N PRO A 224 5.92 25.00 -23.82
CA PRO A 224 6.35 26.38 -23.93
C PRO A 224 7.47 26.41 -24.96
N ASP A 225 7.28 27.21 -26.00
CA ASP A 225 8.21 27.35 -27.11
C ASP A 225 9.62 27.55 -26.56
N HIS A 226 10.53 26.64 -26.92
CA HIS A 226 11.95 26.92 -26.80
C HIS A 226 12.25 28.10 -27.72
N VAL A 227 12.26 29.30 -27.14
CA VAL A 227 12.83 30.49 -27.74
C VAL A 227 14.28 30.15 -28.09
N LYS A 228 14.54 30.02 -29.38
CA LYS A 228 15.89 30.03 -29.93
C LYS A 228 16.43 31.45 -29.77
N GLU A 229 17.48 31.60 -28.99
CA GLU A 229 18.55 32.58 -29.24
C GLU A 229 19.89 31.84 -29.20
#